data_AF-A0A7I0EHN0-F1
#
_entry.id   AF-A0A7I0EHN0-F1
#
_cell.length_a   1.000
_cell.length_b   1.000
_cell.length_c   1.000
_cell.angle_alpha   90.00
_cell.angle_beta   90.00
_cell.angle_gamma   90.00
#
_symmetry.space_group_name_H-M   'P 1'
#
loop_
_entity.id
_entity.type
_entity.pdbx_description
1 polymer ?
#
loop_
_entity_poly.entity_id
_entity_poly.type
_entity_poly.pdbx_seq_one_letter_code
_entity_poly.pdbx_strand_id
1 'polypeptide(L)'
;MAKHTARARDLTGDPVWRAAESLPLAGANLAAVRNLADVADDVVSGAAVPLAAAAATLNPAALKPADGAIDLAPIVAAGESLKQASTVFAAADKRVSDLDTSRTVSQVTAAVAEFQGFLGSITPTLVSASQAVDAVPDALGGSASRNYVIVFQNNAEARALGGTSLSFALLTIDKARVTLGDAVPAGFGNFAYYQESVVPLPEGVETLYGSEYGRAMSNLTVRPSFESAAETAQEMWKRQFGTEVDGVISIDPVALGYLLRGTAPIPLSTGDVLTSDTLVPLLLNGVYMRYNTDDIGADNAAQDAVYAEIVTRTFDQLLGGDLDPQVVLSALTQATSEHRVLMWSPKVEEQAIFETLGVDGSLPKSDEKTDRVGVYFQENVGSKMNYYLKQSVSLGQAACRADGKASYRVGVDLTNEIPADAATTISPSILGTFVREKLEPGVQRMIVMVYAPPGSQIVGATVDGAPVQLESFHDTDYPVAKLIVSMEPGATSKITLDVVAAAAGTKAIEAEVTPMVNPTTISDLPLDCATVAAG
;
A
#
# COMPACT_ATOMS: atom_id res chain seq x y z
N MET A 1 31.05 -19.66 2.78
CA MET A 1 31.58 -18.34 3.20
C MET A 1 32.29 -18.41 4.55
N ALA A 2 31.63 -18.80 5.65
CA ALA A 2 32.26 -18.84 6.99
C ALA A 2 33.62 -19.55 7.06
N LYS A 3 33.78 -20.71 6.40
CA LYS A 3 35.09 -21.40 6.36
C LYS A 3 36.20 -20.59 5.66
N HIS A 4 35.84 -19.79 4.65
CA HIS A 4 36.81 -18.98 3.90
C HIS A 4 37.22 -17.72 4.68
N THR A 5 36.26 -17.02 5.30
CA THR A 5 36.56 -15.83 6.12
C THR A 5 37.36 -16.19 7.36
N ALA A 6 37.00 -17.28 8.04
CA ALA A 6 37.75 -17.77 9.20
C ALA A 6 39.19 -18.14 8.81
N ARG A 7 39.36 -18.83 7.66
CA ARG A 7 40.68 -19.16 7.16
C ARG A 7 41.49 -17.93 6.75
N ALA A 8 40.86 -16.90 6.19
CA ALA A 8 41.53 -15.65 5.84
C ALA A 8 41.98 -14.89 7.09
N ARG A 9 41.12 -14.81 8.12
CA ARG A 9 41.47 -14.29 9.46
C ARG A 9 42.66 -15.06 10.06
N ASP A 10 42.62 -16.38 10.06
CA ASP A 10 43.72 -17.21 10.58
C ASP A 10 45.05 -16.96 9.86
N LEU A 11 45.01 -16.89 8.52
CA LEU A 11 46.21 -16.72 7.69
C LEU A 11 46.80 -15.31 7.78
N THR A 12 46.00 -14.31 8.12
CA THR A 12 46.44 -12.91 8.20
C THR A 12 46.67 -12.45 9.65
N GLY A 13 46.12 -13.17 10.63
CA GLY A 13 46.33 -12.94 12.06
C GLY A 13 47.59 -13.60 12.62
N ASP A 14 48.30 -14.40 11.83
CA ASP A 14 49.45 -15.17 12.30
C ASP A 14 50.66 -14.27 12.66
N PRO A 15 51.54 -14.70 13.59
CA PRO A 15 52.67 -13.89 14.05
C PRO A 15 53.64 -13.44 12.93
N VAL A 16 53.79 -14.24 11.86
CA VAL A 16 54.65 -13.91 10.72
C VAL A 16 54.01 -12.79 9.90
N TRP A 17 52.72 -12.86 9.61
CA TRP A 17 51.99 -11.78 8.95
C TRP A 17 52.08 -10.48 9.74
N ARG A 18 51.84 -10.55 11.06
CA ARG A 18 51.90 -9.40 11.98
C ARG A 18 53.29 -8.77 12.05
N ALA A 19 54.36 -9.57 12.00
CA ALA A 19 55.71 -9.05 11.91
C ALA A 19 55.96 -8.32 10.57
N ALA A 20 55.44 -8.87 9.46
CA ALA A 20 55.57 -8.28 8.13
C ALA A 20 54.81 -6.96 7.97
N GLU A 21 53.79 -6.69 8.79
CA GLU A 21 53.09 -5.39 8.82
C GLU A 21 54.00 -4.20 9.21
N SER A 22 55.16 -4.45 9.80
CA SER A 22 56.14 -3.40 10.12
C SER A 22 57.06 -3.02 8.94
N LEU A 23 56.96 -3.74 7.82
CA LEU A 23 57.81 -3.48 6.66
C LEU A 23 57.43 -2.17 5.96
N PRO A 24 58.39 -1.30 5.61
CA PRO A 24 58.12 -0.12 4.78
C PRO A 24 57.45 -0.52 3.47
N LEU A 25 56.47 0.27 3.02
CA LEU A 25 55.69 0.10 1.77
C LEU A 25 54.75 -1.13 1.74
N ALA A 26 55.16 -2.29 2.25
CA ALA A 26 54.33 -3.50 2.29
C ALA A 26 53.39 -3.54 3.50
N GLY A 27 53.80 -2.96 4.62
CA GLY A 27 53.15 -3.12 5.91
C GLY A 27 51.70 -2.61 5.97
N ALA A 28 51.44 -1.43 5.38
CA ALA A 28 50.10 -0.86 5.31
C ALA A 28 49.12 -1.74 4.51
N ASN A 29 49.60 -2.38 3.43
CA ASN A 29 48.80 -3.31 2.63
C ASN A 29 48.44 -4.57 3.42
N LEU A 30 49.42 -5.15 4.12
CA LEU A 30 49.21 -6.35 4.93
C LEU A 30 48.26 -6.08 6.10
N ALA A 31 48.38 -4.91 6.75
CA ALA A 31 47.48 -4.50 7.82
C ALA A 31 46.06 -4.28 7.30
N ALA A 32 45.88 -3.63 6.15
CA ALA A 32 44.56 -3.44 5.54
C ALA A 32 43.92 -4.79 5.18
N VAL A 33 44.66 -5.71 4.55
CA VAL A 33 44.17 -7.06 4.21
C VAL A 33 43.77 -7.85 5.46
N ARG A 34 44.58 -7.81 6.53
CA ARG A 34 44.21 -8.45 7.81
C ARG A 34 42.93 -7.86 8.39
N ASN A 35 42.83 -6.52 8.46
CA ASN A 35 41.62 -5.88 9.00
C ASN A 35 40.37 -6.20 8.16
N LEU A 36 40.49 -6.26 6.83
CA LEU A 36 39.39 -6.71 5.96
C LEU A 36 39.01 -8.17 6.22
N ALA A 37 39.98 -9.07 6.38
CA ALA A 37 39.71 -10.46 6.72
C ALA A 37 39.04 -10.61 8.08
N ASP A 38 39.48 -9.84 9.08
CA ASP A 38 38.88 -9.78 10.41
C ASP A 38 37.44 -9.30 10.35
N VAL A 39 37.17 -8.17 9.69
CA VAL A 39 35.82 -7.61 9.59
C VAL A 39 34.90 -8.52 8.77
N ALA A 40 35.38 -9.10 7.67
CA ALA A 40 34.59 -10.04 6.88
C ALA A 40 34.19 -11.28 7.69
N ASP A 41 35.09 -11.80 8.53
CA ASP A 41 34.77 -12.93 9.41
C ASP A 41 33.80 -12.54 10.53
N ASP A 42 33.94 -11.34 11.12
CA ASP A 42 32.97 -10.82 12.10
C ASP A 42 31.57 -10.68 11.49
N VAL A 43 31.46 -10.14 10.28
CA VAL A 43 30.17 -10.02 9.56
C VAL A 43 29.57 -11.40 9.26
N VAL A 44 30.38 -12.35 8.77
CA VAL A 44 29.86 -13.67 8.41
C VAL A 44 29.47 -14.49 9.64
N SER A 45 30.33 -14.56 10.65
CA SER A 45 30.11 -15.36 11.85
C SER A 45 29.14 -14.71 12.83
N GLY A 46 29.16 -13.39 12.95
CA GLY A 46 28.37 -12.62 13.91
C GLY A 46 27.03 -12.14 13.38
N ALA A 47 26.81 -12.10 12.06
CA ALA A 47 25.55 -11.62 11.47
C ALA A 47 24.96 -12.59 10.44
N ALA A 48 25.70 -12.90 9.37
CA ALA A 48 25.13 -13.64 8.24
C ALA A 48 24.70 -15.08 8.61
N VAL A 49 25.50 -15.79 9.39
CA VAL A 49 25.17 -17.16 9.85
C VAL A 49 23.97 -17.16 10.82
N PRO A 50 23.93 -16.35 11.89
CA PRO A 50 22.75 -16.23 12.76
C PRO A 50 21.48 -15.85 11.99
N LEU A 51 21.54 -14.87 11.09
CA LEU A 51 20.39 -14.47 10.27
C LEU A 51 19.88 -15.60 9.39
N ALA A 52 20.76 -16.34 8.73
CA ALA A 52 20.36 -17.49 7.91
C ALA A 52 19.70 -18.60 8.76
N ALA A 53 20.18 -18.81 9.99
CA ALA A 53 19.58 -19.76 10.91
C ALA A 53 18.18 -19.28 11.38
N ALA A 54 18.04 -18.01 11.74
CA ALA A 54 16.76 -17.42 12.12
C ALA A 54 15.74 -17.47 10.98
N ALA A 55 16.15 -17.14 9.75
CA ALA A 55 15.31 -17.25 8.57
C ALA A 55 14.84 -18.69 8.32
N ALA A 56 15.67 -19.70 8.60
CA ALA A 56 15.28 -21.10 8.49
C ALA A 56 14.24 -21.53 9.56
N THR A 57 14.19 -20.85 10.69
CA THR A 57 13.19 -21.09 11.75
C THR A 57 11.87 -20.35 11.52
N LEU A 58 11.90 -19.24 10.77
CA LEU A 58 10.73 -18.43 10.46
C LEU A 58 9.96 -19.04 9.28
N ASN A 59 9.31 -20.18 9.53
CA ASN A 59 8.44 -20.85 8.56
C ASN A 59 7.01 -20.28 8.69
N PRO A 60 6.31 -19.94 7.59
CA PRO A 60 4.89 -19.55 7.62
C PRO A 60 4.00 -20.49 8.45
N ALA A 61 4.31 -21.79 8.48
CA ALA A 61 3.58 -22.75 9.30
C ALA A 61 3.65 -22.48 10.82
N ALA A 62 4.72 -21.84 11.30
CA ALA A 62 4.87 -21.45 12.70
C ALA A 62 4.03 -20.21 13.07
N LEU A 63 3.58 -19.43 12.08
CA LEU A 63 2.76 -18.24 12.26
C LEU A 63 1.26 -18.53 12.09
N LYS A 64 0.89 -19.79 11.83
CA LYS A 64 -0.51 -20.22 11.74
C LYS A 64 -1.20 -19.97 13.08
N PRO A 65 -2.32 -19.22 13.10
CA PRO A 65 -3.07 -19.03 14.32
C PRO A 65 -3.54 -20.36 14.92
N ALA A 66 -3.47 -20.48 16.23
CA ALA A 66 -4.05 -21.57 17.01
C ALA A 66 -4.99 -20.98 18.05
N ASP A 67 -6.27 -21.35 18.00
CA ASP A 67 -7.33 -20.81 18.85
C ASP A 67 -7.35 -19.26 18.86
N GLY A 68 -7.16 -18.63 17.70
CA GLY A 68 -7.13 -17.17 17.54
C GLY A 68 -5.87 -16.48 18.06
N ALA A 69 -4.83 -17.21 18.48
CA ALA A 69 -3.55 -16.65 18.90
C ALA A 69 -2.41 -16.96 17.92
N ILE A 70 -1.54 -15.98 17.70
CA ILE A 70 -0.32 -16.12 16.88
C ILE A 70 0.88 -16.36 17.80
N ASP A 71 1.72 -17.36 17.51
CA ASP A 71 2.97 -17.55 18.24
C ASP A 71 3.99 -16.48 17.83
N LEU A 72 4.32 -15.59 18.77
CA LEU A 72 5.28 -14.50 18.55
C LEU A 72 6.73 -14.94 18.74
N ALA A 73 7.00 -16.11 19.35
CA ALA A 73 8.36 -16.53 19.67
C ALA A 73 9.29 -16.57 18.44
N PRO A 74 8.85 -17.05 17.25
CA PRO A 74 9.68 -16.98 16.04
C PRO A 74 10.00 -15.55 15.60
N ILE A 75 9.05 -14.62 15.74
CA ILE A 75 9.22 -13.20 15.37
C ILE A 75 10.22 -12.53 16.32
N VAL A 76 10.07 -12.74 17.62
CA VAL A 76 10.97 -12.21 18.65
C VAL A 76 12.40 -12.71 18.43
N ALA A 77 12.57 -14.02 18.18
CA ALA A 77 13.89 -14.61 17.92
C ALA A 77 14.55 -14.05 16.64
N ALA A 78 13.75 -13.78 15.60
CA ALA A 78 14.25 -13.11 14.39
C ALA A 78 14.64 -11.66 14.67
N GLY A 79 13.91 -10.96 15.54
CA GLY A 79 14.24 -9.60 15.99
C GLY A 79 15.60 -9.54 16.67
N GLU A 80 15.86 -10.46 17.62
CA GLU A 80 17.17 -10.56 18.29
C GLU A 80 18.30 -10.80 17.29
N SER A 81 18.08 -11.67 16.31
CA SER A 81 19.07 -11.98 15.26
C SER A 81 19.33 -10.78 14.33
N LEU A 82 18.29 -10.02 13.97
CA LEU A 82 18.40 -8.78 13.20
C LEU A 82 19.13 -7.69 13.97
N LYS A 83 18.86 -7.55 15.27
CA LYS A 83 19.51 -6.59 16.16
C LYS A 83 21.00 -6.88 16.32
N GLN A 84 21.34 -8.15 16.51
CA GLN A 84 22.74 -8.59 16.55
C GLN A 84 23.42 -8.28 15.21
N ALA A 85 22.79 -8.62 14.10
CA ALA A 85 23.34 -8.36 12.77
C ALA A 85 23.54 -6.86 12.52
N SER A 86 22.55 -6.03 12.82
CA SER A 86 22.64 -4.57 12.72
C SER A 86 23.82 -4.01 13.51
N THR A 87 24.02 -4.49 14.74
CA THR A 87 25.16 -4.09 15.60
C THR A 87 26.51 -4.49 14.98
N VAL A 88 26.61 -5.71 14.46
CA VAL A 88 27.84 -6.23 13.82
C VAL A 88 28.16 -5.47 12.54
N PHE A 89 27.16 -5.21 11.69
CA PHE A 89 27.33 -4.44 10.45
C PHE A 89 27.73 -2.99 10.73
N ALA A 90 27.11 -2.32 11.71
CA ALA A 90 27.48 -0.96 12.10
C ALA A 90 28.91 -0.88 12.66
N ALA A 91 29.33 -1.86 13.46
CA ALA A 91 30.70 -1.94 13.96
C ALA A 91 31.72 -2.24 12.84
N ALA A 92 31.34 -3.08 11.88
CA ALA A 92 32.13 -3.39 10.69
C ALA A 92 32.32 -2.15 9.80
N ASP A 93 31.24 -1.43 9.52
CA ASP A 93 31.26 -0.20 8.71
C ASP A 93 32.22 0.84 9.30
N LYS A 94 32.10 1.10 10.60
CA LYS A 94 33.00 2.01 11.32
C LYS A 94 34.46 1.54 11.28
N ARG A 95 34.72 0.24 11.49
CA ARG A 95 36.08 -0.29 11.47
C ARG A 95 36.73 -0.14 10.09
N VAL A 96 35.98 -0.34 9.02
CA VAL A 96 36.47 -0.21 7.64
C VAL A 96 36.65 1.26 7.29
N SER A 97 35.75 2.16 7.71
CA SER A 97 35.88 3.60 7.48
C SER A 97 37.08 4.23 8.17
N ASP A 98 37.50 3.66 9.32
CA ASP A 98 38.65 4.14 10.09
C ASP A 98 40.01 3.65 9.53
N LEU A 99 40.02 2.81 8.49
CA LEU A 99 41.27 2.30 7.88
C LEU A 99 41.98 3.39 7.05
N ASP A 100 43.24 3.68 7.40
CA ASP A 100 44.10 4.53 6.58
C ASP A 100 44.63 3.77 5.35
N THR A 101 44.04 4.05 4.19
CA THR A 101 44.46 3.50 2.89
C THR A 101 45.41 4.42 2.11
N SER A 102 45.92 5.51 2.70
CA SER A 102 46.78 6.47 2.00
C SER A 102 48.14 5.88 1.56
N ARG A 103 48.56 4.80 2.22
CA ARG A 103 49.83 4.09 1.97
C ARG A 103 49.65 2.70 1.39
N THR A 104 48.47 2.37 0.90
CA THR A 104 48.19 1.08 0.24
C THR A 104 48.30 1.19 -1.28
N VAL A 105 48.50 0.05 -1.94
CA VAL A 105 48.40 -0.04 -3.40
C VAL A 105 46.94 0.11 -3.83
N SER A 106 46.72 0.56 -5.06
CA SER A 106 45.38 0.88 -5.57
C SER A 106 44.40 -0.29 -5.48
N GLN A 107 44.88 -1.53 -5.63
CA GLN A 107 44.04 -2.73 -5.52
C GLN A 107 43.48 -2.92 -4.10
N VAL A 108 44.29 -2.66 -3.07
CA VAL A 108 43.87 -2.75 -1.67
C VAL A 108 42.93 -1.59 -1.32
N THR A 109 43.26 -0.37 -1.76
CA THR A 109 42.38 0.79 -1.59
C THR A 109 41.01 0.54 -2.23
N ALA A 110 40.99 -0.02 -3.45
CA ALA A 110 39.74 -0.35 -4.14
C ALA A 110 38.93 -1.42 -3.39
N ALA A 111 39.58 -2.46 -2.87
CA ALA A 111 38.91 -3.51 -2.09
C ALA A 111 38.31 -2.97 -0.78
N VAL A 112 39.00 -2.06 -0.08
CA VAL A 112 38.46 -1.38 1.11
C VAL A 112 37.24 -0.55 0.74
N ALA A 113 37.32 0.24 -0.34
CA ALA A 113 36.22 1.07 -0.80
C ALA A 113 35.00 0.26 -1.24
N GLU A 114 35.20 -0.87 -1.93
CA GLU A 114 34.13 -1.79 -2.33
C GLU A 114 33.43 -2.39 -1.10
N PHE A 115 34.20 -2.85 -0.12
CA PHE A 115 33.63 -3.43 1.10
C PHE A 115 32.91 -2.38 1.96
N GLN A 116 33.44 -1.16 2.05
CA GLN A 116 32.77 -0.04 2.69
C GLN A 116 31.46 0.30 1.98
N GLY A 117 31.46 0.33 0.64
CA GLY A 117 30.23 0.54 -0.15
C GLY A 117 29.17 -0.52 0.12
N PHE A 118 29.59 -1.80 0.21
CA PHE A 118 28.70 -2.91 0.59
C PHE A 118 28.11 -2.73 2.00
N LEU A 119 28.94 -2.47 3.00
CA LEU A 119 28.50 -2.28 4.39
C LEU A 119 27.57 -1.07 4.53
N GLY A 120 27.92 0.06 3.91
CA GLY A 120 27.10 1.27 3.89
C GLY A 120 25.76 1.08 3.18
N SER A 121 25.68 0.16 2.22
CA SER A 121 24.43 -0.14 1.51
C SER A 121 23.45 -1.01 2.32
N ILE A 122 23.96 -1.89 3.21
CA ILE A 122 23.14 -2.88 3.93
C ILE A 122 22.80 -2.42 5.35
N THR A 123 23.72 -1.71 6.02
CA THR A 123 23.56 -1.32 7.43
C THR A 123 22.25 -0.56 7.69
N PRO A 124 21.85 0.44 6.87
CA PRO A 124 20.58 1.14 7.07
C PRO A 124 19.38 0.20 7.03
N THR A 125 19.34 -0.72 6.05
CA THR A 125 18.25 -1.70 5.92
C THR A 125 18.16 -2.63 7.13
N LEU A 126 19.30 -3.11 7.66
CA LEU A 126 19.31 -3.96 8.86
C LEU A 126 18.86 -3.19 10.11
N VAL A 127 19.23 -1.91 10.24
CA VAL A 127 18.75 -1.05 11.33
C VAL A 127 17.23 -0.90 11.25
N SER A 128 16.69 -0.52 10.09
CA SER A 128 15.24 -0.37 9.89
C SER A 128 14.50 -1.69 10.13
N ALA A 129 15.01 -2.81 9.61
CA ALA A 129 14.41 -4.13 9.84
C ALA A 129 14.43 -4.53 11.32
N SER A 130 15.52 -4.25 12.04
CA SER A 130 15.59 -4.52 13.48
C SER A 130 14.60 -3.68 14.27
N GLN A 131 14.47 -2.39 13.96
CA GLN A 131 13.49 -1.50 14.59
C GLN A 131 12.07 -1.97 14.31
N ALA A 132 11.81 -2.42 13.08
CA ALA A 132 10.51 -2.92 12.69
C ALA A 132 10.12 -4.15 13.50
N VAL A 133 10.99 -5.17 13.55
CA VAL A 133 10.68 -6.40 14.27
C VAL A 133 10.59 -6.18 15.79
N ASP A 134 11.35 -5.23 16.35
CA ASP A 134 11.26 -4.86 17.77
C ASP A 134 9.87 -4.30 18.14
N ALA A 135 9.14 -3.64 17.22
CA ALA A 135 7.80 -3.09 17.51
C ALA A 135 6.64 -4.08 17.29
N VAL A 136 6.83 -5.13 16.50
CA VAL A 136 5.77 -6.11 16.16
C VAL A 136 5.14 -6.76 17.39
N PRO A 137 5.88 -7.23 18.41
CA PRO A 137 5.27 -7.85 19.57
C PRO A 137 4.29 -6.94 20.31
N ASP A 138 4.62 -5.65 20.45
CA ASP A 138 3.75 -4.68 21.11
C ASP A 138 2.55 -4.29 20.24
N ALA A 139 2.73 -4.18 18.92
CA ALA A 139 1.62 -4.02 17.98
C ALA A 139 0.65 -5.23 18.01
N LEU A 140 1.15 -6.41 18.37
CA LEU A 140 0.35 -7.64 18.56
C LEU A 140 -0.07 -7.85 20.03
N GLY A 141 -0.06 -6.80 20.83
CA GLY A 141 -0.62 -6.82 22.18
C GLY A 141 0.25 -7.51 23.24
N GLY A 142 1.56 -7.62 23.02
CA GLY A 142 2.50 -8.24 23.95
C GLY A 142 2.53 -7.54 25.32
N SER A 143 2.72 -6.21 25.34
CA SER A 143 2.78 -5.42 26.58
C SER A 143 1.41 -4.95 27.09
N ALA A 144 0.48 -4.64 26.20
CA ALA A 144 -0.87 -4.19 26.52
C ALA A 144 -1.83 -4.50 25.37
N SER A 145 -3.11 -4.71 25.66
CA SER A 145 -4.15 -4.89 24.64
C SER A 145 -4.14 -3.74 23.63
N ARG A 146 -4.27 -4.08 22.35
CA ARG A 146 -4.31 -3.15 21.21
C ARG A 146 -5.68 -3.19 20.54
N ASN A 147 -6.21 -2.04 20.15
CA ASN A 147 -7.49 -1.92 19.47
C ASN A 147 -7.31 -1.24 18.10
N TYR A 148 -7.63 -1.92 17.01
CA TYR A 148 -7.58 -1.37 15.66
C TYR A 148 -8.99 -1.27 15.09
N VAL A 149 -9.32 -0.17 14.40
CA VAL A 149 -10.53 -0.15 13.56
C VAL A 149 -10.18 -0.79 12.22
N ILE A 150 -10.94 -1.81 11.82
CA ILE A 150 -10.91 -2.30 10.45
C ILE A 150 -11.95 -1.53 9.64
N VAL A 151 -11.54 -0.99 8.50
CA VAL A 151 -12.36 -0.33 7.49
C VAL A 151 -12.55 -1.30 6.33
N PHE A 152 -13.79 -1.77 6.14
CA PHE A 152 -14.14 -2.61 5.00
C PHE A 152 -14.62 -1.73 3.84
N GLN A 153 -13.86 -1.76 2.75
CA GLN A 153 -14.16 -0.98 1.55
C GLN A 153 -15.17 -1.67 0.63
N ASN A 154 -15.75 -0.91 -0.29
CA ASN A 154 -16.57 -1.40 -1.38
C ASN A 154 -16.14 -0.78 -2.71
N ASN A 155 -15.28 -1.48 -3.47
CA ASN A 155 -14.71 -0.98 -4.72
C ASN A 155 -15.74 -0.82 -5.86
N ALA A 156 -16.97 -1.31 -5.71
CA ALA A 156 -18.03 -1.07 -6.70
C ALA A 156 -18.55 0.39 -6.66
N GLU A 157 -18.20 1.13 -5.62
CA GLU A 157 -18.37 2.57 -5.52
C GLU A 157 -16.99 3.20 -5.26
N ALA A 158 -16.26 3.50 -6.33
CA ALA A 158 -14.86 3.87 -6.27
C ALA A 158 -14.63 5.15 -5.44
N ARG A 159 -13.54 5.13 -4.69
CA ARG A 159 -12.91 6.26 -4.00
C ARG A 159 -11.39 6.13 -4.21
N ALA A 160 -10.63 7.18 -3.96
CA ALA A 160 -9.22 7.21 -4.32
C ALA A 160 -8.40 6.03 -3.76
N LEU A 161 -8.63 5.62 -2.51
CA LEU A 161 -7.96 4.48 -1.86
C LEU A 161 -8.59 3.10 -2.14
N GLY A 162 -9.54 3.02 -3.07
CA GLY A 162 -10.19 1.79 -3.51
C GLY A 162 -11.70 1.97 -3.71
N GLY A 163 -12.43 2.05 -2.60
CA GLY A 163 -13.89 2.13 -2.58
C GLY A 163 -14.43 2.85 -1.35
N THR A 164 -15.75 3.01 -1.27
CA THR A 164 -16.41 3.60 -0.09
C THR A 164 -16.22 2.74 1.15
N SER A 165 -16.16 3.39 2.30
CA SER A 165 -15.92 2.75 3.61
C SER A 165 -17.26 2.42 4.27
N LEU A 166 -17.78 1.23 4.06
CA LEU A 166 -19.20 0.95 4.34
C LEU A 166 -19.45 0.09 5.58
N SER A 167 -18.43 -0.58 6.09
CA SER A 167 -18.55 -1.37 7.32
C SER A 167 -17.25 -1.29 8.12
N PHE A 168 -17.38 -1.43 9.43
CA PHE A 168 -16.28 -1.28 10.38
C PHE A 168 -16.34 -2.36 11.45
N ALA A 169 -15.20 -2.75 12.00
CA ALA A 169 -15.16 -3.61 13.17
C ALA A 169 -13.98 -3.25 14.07
N LEU A 170 -14.14 -3.47 15.37
CA LEU A 170 -13.04 -3.33 16.32
C LEU A 170 -12.26 -4.64 16.36
N LEU A 171 -10.99 -4.60 15.98
CA LEU A 171 -10.04 -5.68 16.15
C LEU A 171 -9.28 -5.47 17.45
N THR A 172 -9.45 -6.35 18.41
CA THR A 172 -8.68 -6.33 19.66
C THR A 172 -7.61 -7.41 19.60
N ILE A 173 -6.37 -7.04 19.95
CA ILE A 173 -5.25 -7.97 20.09
C ILE A 173 -4.70 -7.88 21.50
N ASP A 174 -4.79 -8.96 22.27
CA ASP A 174 -4.23 -9.07 23.62
C ASP A 174 -3.37 -10.32 23.73
N LYS A 175 -2.07 -10.15 24.04
CA LYS A 175 -1.09 -11.25 24.10
C LYS A 175 -1.13 -12.13 22.85
N ALA A 176 -1.09 -11.49 21.69
CA ALA A 176 -1.19 -12.10 20.37
C ALA A 176 -2.49 -12.87 20.07
N ARG A 177 -3.48 -12.83 20.97
CA ARG A 177 -4.84 -13.32 20.71
C ARG A 177 -5.64 -12.24 20.02
N VAL A 178 -6.15 -12.55 18.85
CA VAL A 178 -6.91 -11.66 18.01
C VAL A 178 -8.40 -11.96 18.18
N THR A 179 -9.20 -10.92 18.40
CA THR A 179 -10.67 -11.00 18.46
C THR A 179 -11.28 -9.88 17.62
N LEU A 180 -12.35 -10.18 16.89
CA LEU A 180 -13.10 -9.20 16.12
C LEU A 180 -14.44 -8.93 16.81
N GLY A 181 -14.77 -7.66 17.02
CA GLY A 181 -16.10 -7.24 17.44
C GLY A 181 -17.12 -7.31 16.30
N ASP A 182 -18.38 -7.02 16.61
CA ASP A 182 -19.45 -7.00 15.61
C ASP A 182 -19.15 -5.99 14.50
N ALA A 183 -19.53 -6.35 13.27
CA ALA A 183 -19.46 -5.45 12.13
C ALA A 183 -20.55 -4.35 12.27
N VAL A 184 -20.14 -3.10 12.09
CA VAL A 184 -20.97 -1.91 12.20
C VAL A 184 -21.03 -1.21 10.84
N PRO A 185 -22.19 -1.13 10.18
CA PRO A 185 -22.31 -0.44 8.90
C PRO A 185 -22.22 1.07 9.08
N ALA A 186 -21.69 1.78 8.06
CA ALA A 186 -21.54 3.24 8.06
C ALA A 186 -22.88 4.00 8.18
N GLY A 187 -23.97 3.39 7.73
CA GLY A 187 -25.31 3.96 7.67
C GLY A 187 -26.12 3.82 8.97
N PHE A 188 -27.44 3.96 8.85
CA PHE A 188 -28.43 3.67 9.90
C PHE A 188 -28.29 4.45 11.22
N GLY A 189 -27.59 5.59 11.19
CA GLY A 189 -27.34 6.38 12.39
C GLY A 189 -26.28 5.77 13.31
N ASN A 190 -25.53 4.77 12.84
CA ASN A 190 -24.38 4.21 13.57
C ASN A 190 -23.21 5.19 13.64
N PHE A 191 -23.13 6.13 12.70
CA PHE A 191 -22.18 7.24 12.71
C PHE A 191 -22.88 8.55 12.33
N ALA A 192 -22.46 9.64 12.95
CA ALA A 192 -22.98 10.97 12.64
C ALA A 192 -22.42 11.49 11.31
N TYR A 193 -23.22 12.30 10.63
CA TYR A 193 -22.73 13.21 9.58
C TYR A 193 -22.38 14.56 10.21
N TYR A 194 -21.12 14.97 10.09
CA TYR A 194 -20.61 16.20 10.69
C TYR A 194 -20.76 17.37 9.71
N GLN A 195 -21.08 18.56 10.23
CA GLN A 195 -21.21 19.77 9.42
C GLN A 195 -19.85 20.28 8.91
N GLU A 196 -18.80 20.03 9.67
CA GLU A 196 -17.41 20.39 9.38
C GLU A 196 -16.52 19.16 9.51
N SER A 197 -15.32 19.24 8.92
CA SER A 197 -14.33 18.17 9.04
C SER A 197 -13.98 17.92 10.50
N VAL A 198 -13.93 16.66 10.92
CA VAL A 198 -13.55 16.30 12.30
C VAL A 198 -12.03 16.36 12.53
N VAL A 199 -11.25 16.40 11.45
CA VAL A 199 -9.78 16.56 11.44
C VAL A 199 -9.38 17.83 10.68
N PRO A 200 -8.16 18.36 10.90
CA PRO A 200 -7.65 19.48 10.11
C PRO A 200 -7.66 19.19 8.60
N LEU A 201 -7.95 20.21 7.80
CA LEU A 201 -7.89 20.13 6.34
C LEU A 201 -6.46 20.42 5.88
N PRO A 202 -5.80 19.50 5.16
CA PRO A 202 -4.56 19.81 4.47
C PRO A 202 -4.78 20.90 3.41
N GLU A 203 -3.71 21.60 3.04
CA GLU A 203 -3.79 22.69 2.07
C GLU A 203 -4.35 22.21 0.72
N GLY A 204 -5.29 22.96 0.14
CA GLY A 204 -5.92 22.65 -1.14
C GLY A 204 -7.00 21.56 -1.12
N VAL A 205 -7.06 20.72 -0.07
CA VAL A 205 -8.01 19.60 0.06
C VAL A 205 -9.46 20.08 0.08
N GLU A 206 -9.77 21.19 0.76
CA GLU A 206 -11.14 21.73 0.79
C GLU A 206 -11.64 22.09 -0.62
N THR A 207 -10.78 22.64 -1.46
CA THR A 207 -11.14 23.01 -2.84
C THR A 207 -11.34 21.78 -3.72
N LEU A 208 -10.55 20.71 -3.54
CA LEU A 208 -10.74 19.45 -4.29
C LEU A 208 -12.00 18.69 -3.87
N TYR A 209 -12.19 18.52 -2.56
CA TYR A 209 -13.10 17.52 -2.01
C TYR A 209 -14.33 18.13 -1.32
N GLY A 210 -14.25 19.39 -0.92
CA GLY A 210 -15.36 20.10 -0.26
C GLY A 210 -15.89 19.35 0.94
N SER A 211 -17.20 19.12 0.95
CA SER A 211 -17.91 18.40 2.03
C SER A 211 -17.65 16.91 2.08
N GLU A 212 -16.99 16.32 1.09
CA GLU A 212 -16.73 14.88 1.07
C GLU A 212 -15.64 14.49 2.06
N TYR A 213 -14.69 15.38 2.36
CA TYR A 213 -13.58 15.10 3.27
C TYR A 213 -13.95 15.34 4.73
N GLY A 214 -13.62 14.38 5.60
CA GLY A 214 -13.64 14.54 7.06
C GLY A 214 -15.01 14.66 7.72
N ARG A 215 -16.12 14.55 6.97
CA ARG A 215 -17.50 14.76 7.48
C ARG A 215 -18.32 13.49 7.67
N ALA A 216 -17.97 12.40 6.99
CA ALA A 216 -18.73 11.17 7.05
C ALA A 216 -17.81 9.95 7.06
N MET A 217 -18.15 8.97 7.92
CA MET A 217 -17.43 7.71 8.03
C MET A 217 -17.45 6.90 6.72
N SER A 218 -18.44 7.13 5.84
CA SER A 218 -18.52 6.49 4.53
C SER A 218 -17.53 7.00 3.49
N ASN A 219 -16.91 8.15 3.76
CA ASN A 219 -16.06 8.89 2.83
C ASN A 219 -14.59 8.97 3.26
N LEU A 220 -14.14 8.13 4.20
CA LEU A 220 -12.75 8.15 4.70
C LEU A 220 -11.72 8.07 3.55
N THR A 221 -12.05 7.33 2.49
CA THR A 221 -11.17 6.95 1.38
C THR A 221 -11.20 7.91 0.18
N VAL A 222 -11.87 9.06 0.28
CA VAL A 222 -12.00 10.04 -0.84
C VAL A 222 -10.66 10.66 -1.23
N ARG A 223 -9.80 10.96 -0.25
CA ARG A 223 -8.45 11.50 -0.46
C ARG A 223 -7.47 10.33 -0.57
N PRO A 224 -6.51 10.34 -1.53
CA PRO A 224 -5.49 9.31 -1.69
C PRO A 224 -4.38 9.39 -0.61
N SER A 225 -4.78 9.42 0.66
CA SER A 225 -3.88 9.40 1.80
C SER A 225 -4.54 8.63 2.92
N PHE A 226 -4.00 7.44 3.20
CA PHE A 226 -4.55 6.59 4.24
C PHE A 226 -4.30 7.13 5.65
N GLU A 227 -3.24 7.91 5.86
CA GLU A 227 -3.04 8.67 7.10
C GLU A 227 -4.24 9.57 7.40
N SER A 228 -4.66 10.43 6.46
CA SER A 228 -5.86 11.26 6.64
C SER A 228 -7.13 10.44 6.84
N ALA A 229 -7.28 9.32 6.12
CA ALA A 229 -8.42 8.42 6.28
C ALA A 229 -8.44 7.81 7.69
N ALA A 230 -7.30 7.38 8.19
CA ALA A 230 -7.13 6.73 9.48
C ALA A 230 -7.30 7.70 10.65
N GLU A 231 -6.75 8.91 10.58
CA GLU A 231 -6.98 9.96 11.59
C GLU A 231 -8.47 10.33 11.66
N THR A 232 -9.12 10.46 10.51
CA THR A 232 -10.57 10.72 10.44
C THR A 232 -11.35 9.56 11.07
N ALA A 233 -11.00 8.32 10.75
CA ALA A 233 -11.64 7.14 11.29
C ALA A 233 -11.47 7.04 12.81
N GLN A 234 -10.26 7.27 13.32
CA GLN A 234 -9.93 7.26 14.75
C GLN A 234 -10.78 8.31 15.49
N GLU A 235 -10.86 9.53 14.98
CA GLU A 235 -11.62 10.62 15.60
C GLU A 235 -13.14 10.35 15.56
N MET A 236 -13.68 9.90 14.43
CA MET A 236 -15.11 9.54 14.33
C MET A 236 -15.47 8.35 15.23
N TRP A 237 -14.60 7.34 15.29
CA TRP A 237 -14.77 6.18 16.17
C TRP A 237 -14.77 6.59 17.65
N LYS A 238 -13.82 7.46 18.05
CA LYS A 238 -13.74 8.00 19.40
C LYS A 238 -14.99 8.80 19.78
N ARG A 239 -15.52 9.63 18.87
CA ARG A 239 -16.77 10.36 19.10
C ARG A 239 -17.98 9.45 19.25
N GLN A 240 -18.04 8.37 18.47
CA GLN A 240 -19.17 7.45 18.47
C GLN A 240 -19.17 6.50 19.66
N PHE A 241 -18.01 5.90 19.99
CA PHE A 241 -17.91 4.81 20.96
C PHE A 241 -17.10 5.17 22.22
N GLY A 242 -16.52 6.36 22.29
CA GLY A 242 -15.70 6.80 23.43
C GLY A 242 -14.36 6.08 23.57
N THR A 243 -14.00 5.24 22.61
CA THR A 243 -12.77 4.43 22.63
C THR A 243 -11.73 5.03 21.69
N GLU A 244 -10.54 5.29 22.22
CA GLU A 244 -9.38 5.65 21.41
C GLU A 244 -8.72 4.38 20.88
N VAL A 245 -8.51 4.33 19.57
CA VAL A 245 -7.94 3.16 18.90
C VAL A 245 -6.47 3.37 18.60
N ASP A 246 -5.73 2.28 18.61
CA ASP A 246 -4.29 2.18 18.47
C ASP A 246 -3.81 2.20 17.01
N GLY A 247 -4.72 2.16 16.06
CA GLY A 247 -4.45 2.23 14.64
C GLY A 247 -5.69 1.90 13.82
N VAL A 248 -5.53 1.97 12.50
CA VAL A 248 -6.58 1.69 11.54
C VAL A 248 -6.04 0.78 10.45
N ILE A 249 -6.83 -0.21 10.07
CA ILE A 249 -6.53 -1.15 8.98
C ILE A 249 -7.64 -1.00 7.95
N SER A 250 -7.30 -0.88 6.68
CA SER A 250 -8.27 -0.89 5.58
C SER A 250 -8.06 -2.12 4.72
N ILE A 251 -9.16 -2.77 4.34
CA ILE A 251 -9.13 -3.94 3.48
C ILE A 251 -10.32 -3.94 2.53
N ASP A 252 -10.08 -4.38 1.30
CA ASP A 252 -11.11 -4.49 0.28
C ASP A 252 -11.54 -5.95 0.01
N PRO A 253 -12.71 -6.18 -0.63
CA PRO A 253 -13.21 -7.52 -0.89
C PRO A 253 -12.34 -8.35 -1.83
N VAL A 254 -11.56 -7.72 -2.71
CA VAL A 254 -10.65 -8.46 -3.61
C VAL A 254 -9.49 -9.05 -2.80
N ALA A 255 -8.92 -8.29 -1.87
CA ALA A 255 -7.93 -8.78 -0.91
C ALA A 255 -8.49 -9.92 -0.04
N LEU A 256 -9.72 -9.79 0.46
CA LEU A 256 -10.39 -10.89 1.18
C LEU A 256 -10.52 -12.14 0.30
N GLY A 257 -10.89 -11.98 -0.98
CA GLY A 257 -10.93 -13.08 -1.94
C GLY A 257 -9.57 -13.78 -2.12
N TYR A 258 -8.46 -13.04 -2.09
CA TYR A 258 -7.12 -13.62 -2.16
C TYR A 258 -6.81 -14.50 -0.95
N LEU A 259 -7.19 -14.05 0.26
CA LEU A 259 -6.97 -14.81 1.50
C LEU A 259 -7.76 -16.12 1.49
N LEU A 260 -8.98 -16.12 0.94
CA LEU A 260 -9.81 -17.32 0.86
C LEU A 260 -9.21 -18.44 -0.02
N ARG A 261 -8.24 -18.15 -0.89
CA ARG A 261 -7.51 -19.18 -1.66
C ARG A 261 -6.82 -20.21 -0.77
N GLY A 262 -6.42 -19.81 0.43
CA GLY A 262 -5.77 -20.68 1.41
C GLY A 262 -6.74 -21.38 2.36
N THR A 263 -8.05 -21.23 2.20
CA THR A 263 -9.06 -21.72 3.16
C THR A 263 -10.02 -22.73 2.55
N ALA A 264 -10.70 -23.51 3.39
CA ALA A 264 -11.83 -24.31 2.94
C ALA A 264 -13.04 -23.42 2.55
N PRO A 265 -13.90 -23.87 1.62
CA PRO A 265 -15.13 -23.13 1.29
C PRO A 265 -16.01 -22.89 2.52
N ILE A 266 -16.54 -21.67 2.65
CA ILE A 266 -17.27 -21.24 3.85
C ILE A 266 -18.76 -21.15 3.52
N PRO A 267 -19.63 -22.01 4.10
CA PRO A 267 -21.07 -21.93 3.88
C PRO A 267 -21.69 -20.73 4.61
N LEU A 268 -22.66 -20.08 3.98
CA LEU A 268 -23.47 -19.00 4.56
C LEU A 268 -24.89 -19.46 4.86
N SER A 269 -25.57 -18.74 5.76
CA SER A 269 -26.98 -18.99 6.10
C SER A 269 -27.94 -18.83 4.91
N THR A 270 -27.55 -18.05 3.91
CA THR A 270 -28.27 -17.86 2.64
C THR A 270 -28.24 -19.09 1.72
N GLY A 271 -27.38 -20.07 2.02
CA GLY A 271 -27.09 -21.22 1.15
C GLY A 271 -25.99 -20.96 0.12
N ASP A 272 -25.45 -19.75 0.06
CA ASP A 272 -24.23 -19.46 -0.71
C ASP A 272 -23.01 -20.14 -0.07
N VAL A 273 -21.97 -20.33 -0.87
CA VAL A 273 -20.67 -20.80 -0.40
C VAL A 273 -19.62 -19.79 -0.82
N LEU A 274 -18.93 -19.20 0.17
CA LEU A 274 -17.81 -18.30 -0.08
C LEU A 274 -16.56 -19.08 -0.45
N THR A 275 -15.91 -18.59 -1.48
CA THR A 275 -14.63 -19.01 -2.02
C THR A 275 -13.90 -17.77 -2.54
N SER A 276 -12.66 -17.91 -2.99
CA SER A 276 -11.96 -16.83 -3.70
C SER A 276 -12.73 -16.28 -4.89
N ASP A 277 -13.55 -17.11 -5.53
CA ASP A 277 -14.21 -16.78 -6.81
C ASP A 277 -15.63 -16.22 -6.61
N THR A 278 -16.28 -16.57 -5.49
CA THR A 278 -17.67 -16.20 -5.21
C THR A 278 -17.81 -14.98 -4.32
N LEU A 279 -16.79 -14.66 -3.50
CA LEU A 279 -16.87 -13.56 -2.53
C LEU A 279 -17.07 -12.20 -3.21
N VAL A 280 -16.25 -11.85 -4.20
CA VAL A 280 -16.31 -10.54 -4.87
C VAL A 280 -17.63 -10.36 -5.64
N PRO A 281 -18.06 -11.30 -6.51
CA PRO A 281 -19.35 -11.18 -7.19
C PRO A 281 -20.55 -11.12 -6.24
N LEU A 282 -20.53 -11.85 -5.12
CA LEU A 282 -21.60 -11.82 -4.14
C LEU A 282 -21.66 -10.46 -3.42
N LEU A 283 -20.54 -10.02 -2.84
CA LEU A 283 -20.46 -8.81 -2.01
C LEU A 283 -20.66 -7.52 -2.81
N LEU A 284 -20.11 -7.46 -4.03
CA LEU A 284 -20.07 -6.22 -4.81
C LEU A 284 -21.21 -6.10 -5.83
N ASN A 285 -22.01 -7.16 -6.01
CA ASN A 285 -23.08 -7.17 -7.00
C ASN A 285 -24.29 -8.02 -6.58
N GLY A 286 -24.08 -9.31 -6.30
CA GLY A 286 -25.13 -10.31 -6.13
C GLY A 286 -26.08 -10.00 -4.96
N VAL A 287 -25.55 -9.47 -3.85
CA VAL A 287 -26.36 -9.12 -2.68
C VAL A 287 -27.37 -7.99 -2.99
N TYR A 288 -26.95 -6.99 -3.77
CA TYR A 288 -27.82 -5.88 -4.21
C TYR A 288 -28.86 -6.33 -5.24
N MET A 289 -28.50 -7.28 -6.10
CA MET A 289 -29.43 -7.88 -7.06
C MET A 289 -30.50 -8.74 -6.38
N ARG A 290 -30.13 -9.43 -5.29
CA ARG A 290 -30.99 -10.37 -4.57
C ARG A 290 -32.03 -9.67 -3.70
N TYR A 291 -31.60 -8.67 -2.94
CA TYR A 291 -32.47 -7.91 -2.02
C TYR A 291 -32.89 -6.61 -2.72
N ASN A 292 -33.93 -6.74 -3.54
CA ASN A 292 -34.42 -5.69 -4.42
C ASN A 292 -35.95 -5.73 -4.50
N THR A 293 -36.58 -5.33 -3.40
CA THR A 293 -38.03 -5.24 -3.23
C THR A 293 -38.47 -3.78 -3.12
N ASP A 294 -39.77 -3.54 -2.92
CA ASP A 294 -40.28 -2.18 -2.68
C ASP A 294 -39.99 -1.68 -1.25
N ASP A 295 -39.45 -2.54 -0.36
CA ASP A 295 -39.08 -2.21 1.01
C ASP A 295 -37.55 -2.04 1.13
N ILE A 296 -37.08 -0.83 0.80
CA ILE A 296 -35.66 -0.45 0.86
C ILE A 296 -35.07 -0.67 2.26
N GLY A 297 -35.87 -0.47 3.32
CA GLY A 297 -35.40 -0.65 4.69
C GLY A 297 -35.10 -2.11 4.99
N ALA A 298 -36.01 -3.01 4.61
CA ALA A 298 -35.82 -4.44 4.75
C ALA A 298 -34.68 -4.96 3.87
N ASP A 299 -34.56 -4.47 2.64
CA ASP A 299 -33.49 -4.86 1.72
C ASP A 299 -32.11 -4.49 2.25
N ASN A 300 -31.93 -3.24 2.71
CA ASN A 300 -30.64 -2.81 3.24
C ASN A 300 -30.28 -3.59 4.53
N ALA A 301 -31.26 -3.87 5.40
CA ALA A 301 -31.03 -4.69 6.59
C ALA A 301 -30.61 -6.14 6.23
N ALA A 302 -31.19 -6.71 5.18
CA ALA A 302 -30.83 -8.05 4.71
C ALA A 302 -29.44 -8.07 4.06
N GLN A 303 -29.09 -7.04 3.28
CA GLN A 303 -27.74 -6.87 2.73
C GLN A 303 -26.70 -6.80 3.86
N ASP A 304 -26.92 -5.97 4.87
CA ASP A 304 -26.03 -5.81 6.04
C ASP A 304 -25.87 -7.11 6.83
N ALA A 305 -26.94 -7.88 7.02
CA ALA A 305 -26.86 -9.17 7.68
C ALA A 305 -25.95 -10.16 6.93
N VAL A 306 -26.03 -10.18 5.60
CA VAL A 306 -25.13 -10.99 4.77
C VAL A 306 -23.68 -10.48 4.87
N TYR A 307 -23.45 -9.17 4.82
CA TYR A 307 -22.12 -8.58 5.01
C TYR A 307 -21.50 -8.96 6.36
N ALA A 308 -22.26 -8.81 7.44
CA ALA A 308 -21.80 -9.14 8.80
C ALA A 308 -21.49 -10.65 8.96
N GLU A 309 -22.32 -11.54 8.38
CA GLU A 309 -22.03 -12.97 8.38
C GLU A 309 -20.73 -13.27 7.60
N ILE A 310 -20.54 -12.67 6.42
CA ILE A 310 -19.35 -12.88 5.60
C ILE A 310 -18.08 -12.45 6.35
N VAL A 311 -18.10 -11.27 7.00
CA VAL A 311 -16.98 -10.78 7.82
C VAL A 311 -16.67 -11.75 8.95
N THR A 312 -17.69 -12.11 9.74
CA THR A 312 -17.53 -13.00 10.91
C THR A 312 -16.98 -14.36 10.49
N ARG A 313 -17.60 -15.00 9.50
CA ARG A 313 -17.21 -16.34 9.03
C ARG A 313 -15.82 -16.37 8.41
N THR A 314 -15.47 -15.36 7.61
CA THR A 314 -14.14 -15.24 7.00
C THR A 314 -13.07 -15.09 8.08
N PHE A 315 -13.34 -14.24 9.08
CA PHE A 315 -12.43 -14.02 10.19
C PHE A 315 -12.25 -15.28 11.05
N ASP A 316 -13.35 -15.96 11.40
CA ASP A 316 -13.32 -17.23 12.12
C ASP A 316 -12.51 -18.31 11.37
N GLN A 317 -12.68 -18.40 10.04
CA GLN A 317 -11.91 -19.35 9.23
C GLN A 317 -10.41 -19.03 9.24
N LEU A 318 -10.04 -17.76 9.13
CA LEU A 318 -8.64 -17.32 9.14
C LEU A 318 -7.98 -17.52 10.52
N LEU A 319 -8.72 -17.30 11.61
CA LEU A 319 -8.20 -17.46 12.98
C LEU A 319 -8.31 -18.89 13.52
N GLY A 320 -9.21 -19.71 12.98
CA GLY A 320 -9.38 -21.11 13.35
C GLY A 320 -8.20 -21.98 12.92
N GLY A 321 -7.29 -21.44 12.12
CA GLY A 321 -6.04 -22.07 11.71
C GLY A 321 -6.20 -23.10 10.60
N ASP A 322 -7.41 -23.50 10.19
CA ASP A 322 -7.61 -24.41 9.05
C ASP A 322 -7.39 -23.69 7.71
N LEU A 323 -6.13 -23.36 7.45
CA LEU A 323 -5.65 -22.66 6.27
C LEU A 323 -4.24 -23.14 5.85
N ASP A 324 -3.90 -22.87 4.58
CA ASP A 324 -2.54 -22.98 4.05
C ASP A 324 -1.79 -21.65 4.29
N PRO A 325 -0.81 -21.62 5.20
CA PRO A 325 -0.12 -20.38 5.59
C PRO A 325 0.77 -19.82 4.47
N GLN A 326 1.25 -20.65 3.54
CA GLN A 326 2.04 -20.17 2.41
C GLN A 326 1.15 -19.45 1.39
N VAL A 327 -0.04 -20.01 1.13
CA VAL A 327 -1.03 -19.40 0.24
C VAL A 327 -1.54 -18.09 0.83
N VAL A 328 -1.85 -18.06 2.14
CA VAL A 328 -2.30 -16.83 2.83
C VAL A 328 -1.21 -15.76 2.84
N LEU A 329 0.05 -16.12 3.10
CA LEU A 329 1.15 -15.15 3.06
C LEU A 329 1.33 -14.57 1.64
N SER A 330 1.30 -15.41 0.61
CA SER A 330 1.34 -14.97 -0.79
C SER A 330 0.17 -14.06 -1.15
N ALA A 331 -1.03 -14.37 -0.65
CA ALA A 331 -2.22 -13.55 -0.82
C ALA A 331 -2.10 -12.18 -0.13
N LEU A 332 -1.55 -12.13 1.09
CA LEU A 332 -1.26 -10.87 1.78
C LEU A 332 -0.24 -10.04 1.00
N THR A 333 0.87 -10.63 0.55
CA THR A 333 1.87 -9.94 -0.27
C THR A 333 1.27 -9.36 -1.55
N GLN A 334 0.41 -10.13 -2.22
CA GLN A 334 -0.32 -9.64 -3.39
C GLN A 334 -1.21 -8.45 -3.01
N ALA A 335 -2.04 -8.59 -1.98
CA ALA A 335 -2.95 -7.54 -1.53
C ALA A 335 -2.22 -6.25 -1.11
N THR A 336 -1.08 -6.34 -0.44
CA THR A 336 -0.26 -5.17 -0.08
C THR A 336 0.38 -4.54 -1.32
N SER A 337 0.90 -5.33 -2.25
CA SER A 337 1.50 -4.81 -3.50
C SER A 337 0.48 -4.13 -4.42
N GLU A 338 -0.79 -4.50 -4.31
CA GLU A 338 -1.91 -3.90 -5.03
C GLU A 338 -2.59 -2.77 -4.22
N HIS A 339 -2.02 -2.35 -3.08
CA HIS A 339 -2.56 -1.32 -2.18
C HIS A 339 -3.99 -1.59 -1.68
N ARG A 340 -4.37 -2.86 -1.56
CA ARG A 340 -5.70 -3.30 -1.09
C ARG A 340 -5.78 -3.56 0.41
N VAL A 341 -4.62 -3.59 1.07
CA VAL A 341 -4.50 -3.62 2.53
C VAL A 341 -3.63 -2.44 2.93
N LEU A 342 -4.20 -1.54 3.73
CA LEU A 342 -3.53 -0.34 4.22
C LEU A 342 -3.54 -0.35 5.76
N MET A 343 -2.47 0.14 6.36
CA MET A 343 -2.28 0.17 7.82
C MET A 343 -1.72 1.51 8.26
N TRP A 344 -2.23 2.00 9.38
CA TRP A 344 -1.78 3.23 10.01
C TRP A 344 -1.74 3.08 11.52
N SER A 345 -0.75 3.71 12.15
CA SER A 345 -0.63 3.82 13.60
C SER A 345 -0.22 5.26 13.98
N PRO A 346 -0.76 5.83 15.06
CA PRO A 346 -0.29 7.11 15.59
C PRO A 346 1.10 6.99 16.24
N LYS A 347 1.62 5.77 16.44
CA LYS A 347 2.98 5.56 16.97
C LYS A 347 3.99 5.59 15.83
N VAL A 348 5.01 6.42 15.98
CA VAL A 348 6.06 6.64 14.97
C VAL A 348 6.77 5.34 14.61
N GLU A 349 7.07 4.49 15.59
CA GLU A 349 7.79 3.23 15.35
C GLU A 349 6.95 2.23 14.55
N GLU A 350 5.64 2.15 14.80
CA GLU A 350 4.73 1.28 14.05
C GLU A 350 4.47 1.85 12.64
N GLN A 351 4.29 3.17 12.53
CA GLN A 351 4.04 3.83 11.24
C GLN A 351 5.23 3.70 10.28
N ALA A 352 6.47 3.82 10.78
CA ALA A 352 7.67 3.63 9.97
C ALA A 352 7.77 2.21 9.37
N ILE A 353 7.19 1.21 10.03
CA ILE A 353 7.09 -0.16 9.50
C ILE A 353 6.13 -0.20 8.34
N PHE A 354 4.95 0.40 8.49
CA PHE A 354 3.94 0.43 7.44
C PHE A 354 4.42 1.17 6.20
N GLU A 355 5.17 2.26 6.38
CA GLU A 355 5.86 2.96 5.27
C GLU A 355 6.89 2.06 4.58
N THR A 356 7.71 1.34 5.35
CA THR A 356 8.72 0.41 4.79
C THR A 356 8.07 -0.75 4.03
N LEU A 357 6.92 -1.23 4.51
CA LEU A 357 6.15 -2.30 3.87
C LEU A 357 5.30 -1.81 2.69
N GLY A 358 5.20 -0.48 2.48
CA GLY A 358 4.36 0.12 1.42
C GLY A 358 2.86 0.00 1.68
N VAL A 359 2.45 -0.18 2.93
CA VAL A 359 1.04 -0.31 3.34
C VAL A 359 0.52 0.95 4.04
N ASP A 360 1.33 2.01 4.15
CA ASP A 360 0.94 3.30 4.74
C ASP A 360 -0.05 4.09 3.87
N GLY A 361 -0.23 3.71 2.60
CA GLY A 361 -1.18 4.35 1.68
C GLY A 361 -0.94 5.84 1.50
N SER A 362 0.33 6.27 1.48
CA SER A 362 0.69 7.67 1.27
C SER A 362 0.46 8.11 -0.19
N LEU A 363 0.47 9.43 -0.40
CA LEU A 363 0.49 10.02 -1.74
C LEU A 363 1.75 9.56 -2.51
N PRO A 364 1.72 9.54 -3.86
CA PRO A 364 2.75 8.94 -4.68
C PRO A 364 4.09 9.66 -4.53
N LYS A 365 5.09 8.98 -3.95
CA LYS A 365 6.41 9.57 -3.65
C LYS A 365 7.40 9.29 -4.79
N SER A 366 7.79 10.31 -5.53
CA SER A 366 8.91 10.23 -6.49
C SER A 366 10.26 10.02 -5.78
N ASP A 367 11.19 9.36 -6.47
CA ASP A 367 12.57 9.15 -6.00
C ASP A 367 13.60 9.69 -7.01
N GLU A 368 14.89 9.37 -6.81
CA GLU A 368 15.98 9.84 -7.67
C GLU A 368 15.88 9.34 -9.12
N LYS A 369 15.25 8.18 -9.34
CA LYS A 369 15.21 7.47 -10.63
C LYS A 369 13.83 7.46 -11.26
N THR A 370 12.78 7.64 -10.46
CA THR A 370 11.39 7.51 -10.89
C THR A 370 10.55 8.69 -10.43
N ASP A 371 9.79 9.29 -11.36
CA ASP A 371 8.70 10.19 -11.04
C ASP A 371 7.37 9.41 -10.99
N ARG A 372 6.60 9.58 -9.92
CA ARG A 372 5.33 8.87 -9.71
C ARG A 372 4.13 9.80 -9.88
N VAL A 373 3.15 9.36 -10.67
CA VAL A 373 1.84 10.02 -10.80
C VAL A 373 0.78 9.22 -10.06
N GLY A 374 -0.19 9.90 -9.47
CA GLY A 374 -1.39 9.26 -8.91
C GLY A 374 -2.54 9.37 -9.91
N VAL A 375 -3.25 8.27 -10.20
CA VAL A 375 -4.46 8.25 -11.04
C VAL A 375 -5.60 7.66 -10.22
N TYR A 376 -6.46 8.53 -9.71
CA TYR A 376 -7.49 8.16 -8.76
C TYR A 376 -8.89 8.29 -9.35
N PHE A 377 -9.71 7.26 -9.10
CA PHE A 377 -11.09 7.18 -9.57
C PHE A 377 -12.05 7.41 -8.42
N GLN A 378 -13.08 8.21 -8.67
CA GLN A 378 -14.15 8.45 -7.71
C GLN A 378 -15.51 8.39 -8.41
N GLU A 379 -16.40 7.58 -7.85
CA GLU A 379 -17.79 7.47 -8.24
C GLU A 379 -18.55 8.76 -7.85
N ASN A 380 -19.42 9.26 -8.73
CA ASN A 380 -20.12 10.54 -8.53
C ASN A 380 -21.66 10.44 -8.36
N VAL A 381 -22.26 9.26 -8.42
CA VAL A 381 -23.71 9.05 -8.46
C VAL A 381 -24.25 8.35 -7.19
N GLY A 382 -23.38 7.92 -6.28
CA GLY A 382 -23.73 7.06 -5.15
C GLY A 382 -24.25 5.70 -5.64
N SER A 383 -23.54 5.09 -6.58
CA SER A 383 -23.92 3.86 -7.26
C SER A 383 -22.95 2.70 -6.96
N LYS A 384 -23.31 1.47 -7.37
CA LYS A 384 -22.40 0.31 -7.39
C LYS A 384 -21.98 -0.07 -8.80
N MET A 385 -22.13 0.86 -9.76
CA MET A 385 -21.90 0.58 -11.16
C MET A 385 -20.41 0.34 -11.47
N ASN A 386 -19.47 0.73 -10.60
CA ASN A 386 -18.05 0.49 -10.86
C ASN A 386 -17.64 -0.99 -10.76
N TYR A 387 -18.54 -1.86 -10.29
CA TYR A 387 -18.41 -3.30 -10.52
C TYR A 387 -18.30 -3.65 -12.02
N TYR A 388 -18.98 -2.89 -12.87
CA TYR A 388 -18.99 -3.02 -14.33
C TYR A 388 -18.04 -2.05 -15.03
N LEU A 389 -17.18 -1.34 -14.30
CA LEU A 389 -16.20 -0.43 -14.91
C LEU A 389 -14.94 -1.22 -15.28
N LYS A 390 -14.46 -1.02 -16.50
CA LYS A 390 -13.10 -1.36 -16.89
C LYS A 390 -12.29 -0.10 -17.11
N GLN A 391 -11.01 -0.17 -16.77
CA GLN A 391 -10.12 0.97 -16.83
C GLN A 391 -8.70 0.54 -17.20
N SER A 392 -8.02 1.40 -17.94
CA SER A 392 -6.60 1.26 -18.25
C SER A 392 -5.90 2.60 -18.17
N VAL A 393 -4.64 2.58 -17.75
CA VAL A 393 -3.75 3.74 -17.68
C VAL A 393 -2.58 3.54 -18.63
N SER A 394 -2.22 4.58 -19.37
CA SER A 394 -1.04 4.56 -20.23
C SER A 394 -0.08 5.69 -19.90
N LEU A 395 1.21 5.41 -19.81
CA LEU A 395 2.23 6.39 -19.45
C LEU A 395 3.20 6.62 -20.60
N GLY A 396 3.32 7.88 -21.02
CA GLY A 396 4.26 8.30 -22.04
C GLY A 396 5.23 9.35 -21.51
N GLN A 397 6.44 9.34 -22.04
CA GLN A 397 7.48 10.32 -21.70
C GLN A 397 8.27 10.71 -22.95
N ALA A 398 8.60 12.00 -23.05
CA ALA A 398 9.46 12.52 -24.10
C ALA A 398 10.34 13.66 -23.57
N ALA A 399 11.64 13.65 -23.90
CA ALA A 399 12.60 14.69 -23.52
C ALA A 399 12.79 15.68 -24.68
N CYS A 400 11.82 16.58 -24.86
CA CYS A 400 11.72 17.40 -26.07
C CYS A 400 11.84 18.91 -25.84
N ARG A 401 11.82 19.34 -24.57
CA ARG A 401 11.74 20.75 -24.20
C ARG A 401 13.11 21.41 -24.20
N ALA A 402 13.17 22.69 -24.56
CA ALA A 402 14.42 23.44 -24.58
C ALA A 402 15.00 23.68 -23.18
N ASP A 403 14.15 23.67 -22.15
CA ASP A 403 14.53 23.78 -20.74
C ASP A 403 15.08 22.46 -20.13
N GLY A 404 15.14 21.39 -20.93
CA GLY A 404 15.66 20.09 -20.52
C GLY A 404 14.72 19.27 -19.63
N LYS A 405 13.50 19.75 -19.34
CA LYS A 405 12.49 19.02 -18.57
C LYS A 405 11.81 17.96 -19.44
N ALA A 406 11.48 16.82 -18.85
CA ALA A 406 10.67 15.81 -19.52
C ALA A 406 9.20 16.26 -19.64
N SER A 407 8.57 15.88 -20.75
CA SER A 407 7.13 15.93 -20.93
C SER A 407 6.57 14.53 -20.66
N TYR A 408 5.58 14.45 -19.79
CA TYR A 408 4.82 13.23 -19.49
C TYR A 408 3.42 13.32 -20.10
N ARG A 409 2.89 12.18 -20.52
CA ARG A 409 1.49 12.02 -20.91
C ARG A 409 0.87 10.87 -20.12
N VAL A 410 -0.20 11.16 -19.40
CA VAL A 410 -1.02 10.17 -18.69
C VAL A 410 -2.30 9.97 -19.50
N GLY A 411 -2.50 8.77 -20.03
CA GLY A 411 -3.74 8.36 -20.69
C GLY A 411 -4.60 7.53 -19.74
N VAL A 412 -5.91 7.74 -19.77
CA VAL A 412 -6.89 6.98 -18.99
C VAL A 412 -8.07 6.64 -19.90
N ASP A 413 -8.33 5.35 -20.10
CA ASP A 413 -9.54 4.88 -20.78
C ASP A 413 -10.46 4.28 -19.71
N LEU A 414 -11.72 4.72 -19.68
CA LEU A 414 -12.77 4.21 -18.81
C LEU A 414 -13.90 3.65 -19.67
N THR A 415 -14.27 2.39 -19.46
CA THR A 415 -15.32 1.70 -20.23
C THR A 415 -16.43 1.24 -19.30
N ASN A 416 -17.65 1.68 -19.56
CA ASN A 416 -18.84 1.23 -18.85
C ASN A 416 -19.36 -0.07 -19.48
N GLU A 417 -19.09 -1.23 -18.86
CA GLU A 417 -19.56 -2.53 -19.33
C GLU A 417 -20.90 -2.97 -18.72
N ILE A 418 -21.66 -2.03 -18.12
CA ILE A 418 -23.00 -2.35 -17.63
C ILE A 418 -23.90 -2.77 -18.79
N PRO A 419 -24.81 -3.75 -18.62
CA PRO A 419 -25.73 -4.15 -19.68
C PRO A 419 -26.54 -2.98 -20.24
N ALA A 420 -26.77 -2.96 -21.55
CA ALA A 420 -27.56 -1.91 -22.20
C ALA A 420 -29.02 -1.87 -21.73
N ASP A 421 -29.54 -2.97 -21.19
CA ASP A 421 -30.88 -3.08 -20.61
C ASP A 421 -30.89 -2.88 -19.08
N ALA A 422 -29.82 -2.33 -18.50
CA ALA A 422 -29.67 -2.20 -17.05
C ALA A 422 -30.83 -1.46 -16.36
N ALA A 423 -31.52 -0.56 -17.05
CA ALA A 423 -32.70 0.13 -16.55
C ALA A 423 -33.83 -0.83 -16.10
N THR A 424 -33.88 -2.05 -16.63
CA THR A 424 -34.88 -3.07 -16.28
C THR A 424 -34.28 -4.33 -15.68
N THR A 425 -32.97 -4.58 -15.89
CA THR A 425 -32.30 -5.82 -15.46
C THR A 425 -31.42 -5.67 -14.25
N ILE A 426 -31.08 -4.44 -13.82
CA ILE A 426 -30.19 -4.16 -12.69
C ILE A 426 -30.97 -3.47 -11.56
N SER A 427 -30.70 -3.87 -10.31
CA SER A 427 -31.31 -3.26 -9.12
C SER A 427 -31.02 -1.75 -9.05
N PRO A 428 -32.01 -0.91 -8.67
CA PRO A 428 -31.78 0.49 -8.36
C PRO A 428 -30.69 0.75 -7.31
N SER A 429 -30.46 -0.19 -6.38
CA SER A 429 -29.37 -0.11 -5.39
C SER A 429 -27.99 -0.11 -6.05
N ILE A 430 -27.86 -0.71 -7.24
CA ILE A 430 -26.64 -0.65 -8.05
C ILE A 430 -26.61 0.60 -8.93
N LEU A 431 -27.73 0.98 -9.53
CA LEU A 431 -27.80 2.14 -10.44
C LEU A 431 -27.61 3.48 -9.71
N GLY A 432 -27.83 3.51 -8.40
CA GLY A 432 -27.59 4.67 -7.55
C GLY A 432 -28.59 5.80 -7.77
N THR A 433 -28.19 7.02 -7.46
CA THR A 433 -29.09 8.19 -7.40
C THR A 433 -29.24 8.92 -8.74
N PHE A 434 -29.31 8.19 -9.85
CA PHE A 434 -29.34 8.75 -11.21
C PHE A 434 -30.40 9.84 -11.42
N VAL A 435 -31.60 9.71 -10.82
CA VAL A 435 -32.65 10.75 -10.90
C VAL A 435 -32.21 12.07 -10.25
N ARG A 436 -31.56 12.00 -9.08
CA ARG A 436 -31.06 13.17 -8.34
C ARG A 436 -29.96 13.87 -9.14
N GLU A 437 -29.07 13.07 -9.74
CA GLU A 437 -27.92 13.55 -10.50
C GLU A 437 -28.25 13.91 -11.97
N LYS A 438 -29.54 13.80 -12.36
CA LYS A 438 -30.06 14.07 -13.71
C LYS A 438 -29.36 13.24 -14.78
N LEU A 439 -29.23 11.95 -14.52
CA LEU A 439 -28.65 10.94 -15.40
C LEU A 439 -29.70 9.90 -15.77
N GLU A 440 -29.55 9.29 -16.94
CA GLU A 440 -30.31 8.10 -17.30
C GLU A 440 -29.79 6.86 -16.54
N PRO A 441 -30.65 5.86 -16.25
CA PRO A 441 -30.22 4.64 -15.58
C PRO A 441 -29.10 3.93 -16.36
N GLY A 442 -28.03 3.55 -15.68
CA GLY A 442 -26.88 2.87 -16.27
C GLY A 442 -25.78 3.80 -16.80
N VAL A 443 -26.01 5.12 -16.83
CA VAL A 443 -24.94 6.09 -17.15
C VAL A 443 -23.99 6.21 -15.97
N GLN A 444 -22.74 5.81 -16.15
CA GLN A 444 -21.71 5.98 -15.14
C GLN A 444 -21.07 7.36 -15.25
N ARG A 445 -21.06 8.13 -14.16
CA ARG A 445 -20.32 9.39 -14.05
C ARG A 445 -19.15 9.22 -13.08
N MET A 446 -17.93 9.45 -13.59
CA MET A 446 -16.69 9.30 -12.85
C MET A 446 -15.98 10.65 -12.71
N ILE A 447 -15.42 10.87 -11.52
CA ILE A 447 -14.40 11.88 -11.27
C ILE A 447 -13.04 11.18 -11.41
N VAL A 448 -12.18 11.71 -12.25
CA VAL A 448 -10.78 11.27 -12.40
C VAL A 448 -9.88 12.36 -11.87
N MET A 449 -9.04 12.01 -10.91
CA MET A 449 -8.05 12.91 -10.32
C MET A 449 -6.66 12.42 -10.68
N VAL A 450 -5.85 13.29 -11.28
CA VAL A 450 -4.45 12.98 -11.61
C VAL A 450 -3.53 13.88 -10.81
N TYR A 451 -2.75 13.26 -9.93
CA TYR A 451 -1.77 13.88 -9.06
C TYR A 451 -0.41 13.85 -9.77
N ALA A 452 0.11 15.02 -10.13
CA ALA A 452 1.44 15.14 -10.73
C ALA A 452 2.52 15.20 -9.63
N PRO A 453 3.78 14.80 -9.92
CA PRO A 453 4.87 14.92 -8.95
C PRO A 453 5.03 16.36 -8.46
N PRO A 454 5.34 16.58 -7.18
CA PRO A 454 5.58 17.92 -6.64
C PRO A 454 6.55 18.75 -7.49
N GLY A 455 6.21 20.02 -7.71
CA GLY A 455 6.98 20.95 -8.56
C GLY A 455 6.77 20.78 -10.08
N SER A 456 6.02 19.76 -10.51
CA SER A 456 5.63 19.60 -11.92
C SER A 456 4.49 20.57 -12.30
N GLN A 457 4.15 20.63 -13.58
CA GLN A 457 3.05 21.47 -14.08
C GLN A 457 2.14 20.67 -14.99
N ILE A 458 0.84 20.69 -14.72
CA ILE A 458 -0.16 20.12 -15.63
C ILE A 458 -0.49 21.20 -16.66
N VAL A 459 -0.19 20.92 -17.94
CA VAL A 459 -0.23 21.93 -19.02
C VAL A 459 -1.40 21.76 -19.99
N GLY A 460 -2.10 20.64 -19.93
CA GLY A 460 -3.29 20.42 -20.75
C GLY A 460 -3.96 19.08 -20.47
N ALA A 461 -5.22 18.98 -20.89
CA ALA A 461 -5.94 17.73 -20.94
C ALA A 461 -6.87 17.67 -22.14
N THR A 462 -7.18 16.45 -22.58
CA THR A 462 -8.27 16.19 -23.54
C THR A 462 -9.21 15.13 -22.97
N VAL A 463 -10.47 15.23 -23.35
CA VAL A 463 -11.50 14.21 -23.14
C VAL A 463 -12.09 13.89 -24.50
N ASP A 464 -12.03 12.62 -24.88
CA ASP A 464 -12.49 12.10 -26.18
C ASP A 464 -11.87 12.86 -27.37
N GLY A 465 -10.60 13.26 -27.21
CA GLY A 465 -9.81 14.01 -28.20
C GLY A 465 -10.11 15.51 -28.26
N ALA A 466 -11.09 16.01 -27.50
CA ALA A 466 -11.38 17.44 -27.39
C ALA A 466 -10.61 18.07 -26.23
N PRO A 467 -9.92 19.22 -26.42
CA PRO A 467 -9.25 19.91 -25.33
C PRO A 467 -10.26 20.40 -24.30
N VAL A 468 -9.91 20.26 -23.02
CA VAL A 468 -10.73 20.74 -21.90
C VAL A 468 -9.96 21.78 -21.10
N GLN A 469 -10.70 22.74 -20.54
CA GLN A 469 -10.12 23.71 -19.62
C GLN A 469 -9.93 23.05 -18.25
N LEU A 470 -8.71 23.14 -17.73
CA LEU A 470 -8.39 22.68 -16.39
C LEU A 470 -8.47 23.83 -15.39
N GLU A 471 -9.10 23.56 -14.26
CA GLU A 471 -8.92 24.38 -13.07
C GLU A 471 -7.59 23.98 -12.39
N SER A 472 -6.96 24.95 -11.74
CA SER A 472 -5.70 24.72 -11.02
C SER A 472 -6.00 24.25 -9.60
N PHE A 473 -5.98 22.94 -9.39
CA PHE A 473 -6.11 22.33 -8.08
C PHE A 473 -4.76 21.87 -7.54
N HIS A 474 -4.67 21.71 -6.22
CA HIS A 474 -3.53 21.09 -5.57
C HIS A 474 -3.97 20.40 -4.26
N ASP A 475 -3.24 19.38 -3.85
CA ASP A 475 -3.34 18.75 -2.54
C ASP A 475 -1.95 18.79 -1.93
N THR A 476 -1.75 19.66 -0.94
CA THR A 476 -0.41 20.01 -0.45
C THR A 476 0.49 20.46 -1.61
N ASP A 477 1.64 19.80 -1.82
CA ASP A 477 2.62 20.13 -2.86
C ASP A 477 2.32 19.48 -4.22
N TYR A 478 1.26 18.65 -4.32
CA TYR A 478 0.90 17.94 -5.54
C TYR A 478 -0.04 18.79 -6.39
N PRO A 479 0.35 19.18 -7.63
CA PRO A 479 -0.60 19.70 -8.60
C PRO A 479 -1.61 18.62 -8.99
N VAL A 480 -2.90 18.96 -9.03
CA VAL A 480 -3.96 17.99 -9.34
C VAL A 480 -4.81 18.49 -10.50
N ALA A 481 -5.09 17.60 -11.45
CA ALA A 481 -6.16 17.78 -12.42
C ALA A 481 -7.37 16.96 -11.98
N LYS A 482 -8.55 17.57 -12.03
CA LYS A 482 -9.83 16.93 -11.71
C LYS A 482 -10.74 17.02 -12.92
N LEU A 483 -11.16 15.87 -13.44
CA LEU A 483 -11.98 15.75 -14.64
C LEU A 483 -13.23 14.94 -14.33
N ILE A 484 -14.36 15.31 -14.92
CA ILE A 484 -15.62 14.59 -14.78
C ILE A 484 -16.02 14.06 -16.15
N VAL A 485 -16.22 12.75 -16.26
CA VAL A 485 -16.66 12.09 -17.49
C VAL A 485 -17.93 11.28 -17.24
N SER A 486 -18.77 11.14 -18.25
CA SER A 486 -19.99 10.32 -18.21
C SER A 486 -19.99 9.35 -19.37
N MET A 487 -20.33 8.09 -19.11
CA MET A 487 -20.30 7.01 -20.10
C MET A 487 -21.64 6.29 -20.10
N GLU A 488 -22.32 6.32 -21.24
CA GLU A 488 -23.46 5.45 -21.54
C GLU A 488 -23.07 3.96 -21.42
N PRO A 489 -24.03 3.04 -21.21
CA PRO A 489 -23.76 1.61 -21.28
C PRO A 489 -23.03 1.22 -22.59
N GLY A 490 -21.91 0.52 -22.45
CA GLY A 490 -21.03 0.10 -23.54
C GLY A 490 -20.08 1.18 -24.07
N ALA A 491 -20.19 2.43 -23.62
CA ALA A 491 -19.32 3.51 -24.08
C ALA A 491 -17.96 3.52 -23.35
N THR A 492 -16.96 4.09 -24.01
CA THR A 492 -15.64 4.36 -23.44
C THR A 492 -15.35 5.86 -23.51
N SER A 493 -14.90 6.44 -22.40
CA SER A 493 -14.33 7.79 -22.40
C SER A 493 -12.81 7.72 -22.30
N LYS A 494 -12.13 8.55 -23.09
CA LYS A 494 -10.66 8.59 -23.19
C LYS A 494 -10.14 9.92 -22.73
N ILE A 495 -9.25 9.91 -21.75
CA ILE A 495 -8.67 11.11 -21.16
C ILE A 495 -7.16 11.09 -21.41
N THR A 496 -6.60 12.22 -21.80
CA THR A 496 -5.14 12.41 -21.82
C THR A 496 -4.78 13.64 -21.05
N LEU A 497 -3.75 13.57 -20.21
CA LEU A 497 -3.20 14.72 -19.49
C LEU A 497 -1.72 14.88 -19.80
N ASP A 498 -1.31 16.11 -20.05
CA ASP A 498 0.07 16.48 -20.30
C ASP A 498 0.67 17.16 -19.09
N VAL A 499 1.82 16.67 -18.64
CA VAL A 499 2.54 17.15 -17.47
C VAL A 499 3.98 17.48 -17.86
N VAL A 500 4.49 18.60 -17.39
CA VAL A 500 5.90 18.96 -17.50
C VAL A 500 6.58 18.67 -16.17
N ALA A 501 7.67 17.89 -16.20
CA ALA A 501 8.41 17.48 -15.02
C ALA A 501 8.97 18.68 -14.23
N ALA A 502 9.19 18.49 -12.92
CA ALA A 502 9.71 19.54 -12.05
C ALA A 502 11.13 19.99 -12.44
N ALA A 503 12.01 19.03 -12.74
CA ALA A 503 13.43 19.25 -12.99
C ALA A 503 13.88 18.77 -14.37
N ALA A 504 15.04 19.24 -14.80
CA ALA A 504 15.67 18.78 -16.04
C ALA A 504 16.20 17.35 -15.89
N GLY A 505 16.23 16.62 -17.00
CA GLY A 505 16.63 15.22 -17.05
C GLY A 505 15.45 14.26 -17.26
N THR A 506 15.78 12.99 -17.39
CA THR A 506 14.83 11.91 -17.69
C THR A 506 14.85 10.92 -16.53
N LYS A 507 13.69 10.72 -15.90
CA LYS A 507 13.43 9.65 -14.93
C LYS A 507 12.42 8.66 -15.51
N ALA A 508 12.39 7.44 -15.01
CA ALA A 508 11.26 6.54 -15.29
C ALA A 508 9.95 7.16 -14.79
N ILE A 509 8.82 6.76 -15.37
CA ILE A 509 7.49 7.16 -14.90
C ILE A 509 6.72 5.94 -14.44
N GLU A 510 6.10 6.04 -13.27
CA GLU A 510 5.22 5.02 -12.71
C GLU A 510 3.88 5.65 -12.31
N ALA A 511 2.81 4.86 -12.31
CA ALA A 511 1.50 5.28 -11.84
C ALA A 511 1.06 4.46 -10.64
N GLU A 512 0.64 5.16 -9.60
CA GLU A 512 -0.18 4.59 -8.53
C GLU A 512 -1.65 4.81 -8.91
N VAL A 513 -2.45 3.75 -8.87
CA VAL A 513 -3.83 3.78 -9.38
C VAL A 513 -4.77 3.26 -8.31
N THR A 514 -5.98 3.84 -8.23
CA THR A 514 -7.05 3.32 -7.35
C THR A 514 -7.22 1.80 -7.52
N PRO A 515 -7.20 1.02 -6.43
CA PRO A 515 -7.55 -0.40 -6.48
C PRO A 515 -9.02 -0.61 -6.84
N MET A 516 -9.28 -1.20 -8.01
CA MET A 516 -10.64 -1.41 -8.53
C MET A 516 -11.08 -2.87 -8.44
N VAL A 517 -12.37 -3.14 -8.72
CA VAL A 517 -12.93 -4.51 -8.84
C VAL A 517 -12.21 -5.28 -9.94
N ASN A 518 -12.18 -4.70 -11.14
CA ASN A 518 -11.38 -5.19 -12.26
C ASN A 518 -9.97 -4.60 -12.14
N PRO A 519 -8.88 -5.37 -12.30
CA PRO A 519 -7.52 -4.82 -12.25
C PRO A 519 -7.29 -3.76 -13.34
N THR A 520 -6.67 -2.64 -12.97
CA THR A 520 -6.26 -1.61 -13.95
C THR A 520 -5.02 -2.07 -14.70
N THR A 521 -5.09 -2.13 -16.03
CA THR A 521 -3.89 -2.38 -16.83
C THR A 521 -3.08 -1.09 -16.97
N ILE A 522 -1.77 -1.15 -16.73
CA ILE A 522 -0.84 -0.04 -16.94
C ILE A 522 0.06 -0.41 -18.13
N SER A 523 0.18 0.47 -19.11
CA SER A 523 0.98 0.25 -20.32
C SER A 523 1.81 1.46 -20.73
N ASP A 524 2.88 1.23 -21.48
CA ASP A 524 3.63 2.32 -22.08
C ASP A 524 2.87 2.95 -23.25
N LEU A 525 2.90 4.28 -23.33
CA LEU A 525 2.43 5.07 -24.47
C LEU A 525 3.65 5.67 -25.18
N PRO A 526 3.96 5.26 -26.42
CA PRO A 526 4.99 5.92 -27.21
C PRO A 526 4.66 7.42 -27.35
N LEU A 527 5.57 8.26 -26.87
CA LEU A 527 5.43 9.71 -26.91
C LEU A 527 6.63 10.30 -27.64
N ASP A 528 6.37 11.16 -28.63
CA ASP A 528 7.39 11.80 -29.44
C ASP A 528 7.34 13.32 -29.34
N CYS A 529 8.38 13.98 -29.85
CA CYS A 529 8.47 15.44 -29.82
C CYS A 529 7.49 16.16 -30.75
N ALA A 530 6.83 15.46 -31.67
CA ALA A 530 5.84 16.06 -32.56
C ALA A 530 4.48 16.23 -31.87
N THR A 531 4.23 15.48 -30.80
CA THR A 531 2.92 15.37 -30.13
C THR A 531 2.90 15.95 -28.72
N VAL A 532 4.00 16.56 -28.25
CA VAL A 532 4.11 17.28 -26.97
C VAL A 532 4.39 18.76 -27.20
N ALA A 533 3.97 19.61 -26.26
CA ALA A 533 4.22 21.05 -26.34
C ALA A 533 5.74 21.34 -26.36
N ALA A 534 6.21 21.95 -27.44
CA ALA A 534 7.56 22.50 -27.56
C ALA A 534 7.62 23.81 -26.77
N GLY A 535 7.75 23.69 -25.45
CA GLY A 535 7.96 24.84 -24.57
C GLY A 535 9.40 25.30 -24.53
#